data_AF-A0A7Y3CUR0-F1
#
_entry.id   AF-A0A7Y3CUR0-F1
#
_cell.length_a   1.000
_cell.length_b   1.000
_cell.length_c   1.000
_cell.angle_alpha   90.00
_cell.angle_beta   90.00
_cell.angle_gamma   90.00
#
_symmetry.space_group_name_H-M   'P 1'
#
loop_
_entity.id
_entity.type
_entity.pdbx_description
1 polymer ?
#
loop_
_entity_poly.entity_id
_entity_poly.type
_entity_poly.pdbx_seq_one_letter_code
_entity_poly.pdbx_strand_id
1 'polypeptide(L)' 'TNHETPYWYDRHVPLIFYGAGIETGVSDAPVYTVDFAPTLAALAGIPVPDDLDGRRIY' A
#
# COMPACT_ATOMS: atom_id res chain seq x y z
N THR A 1 21.59 11.90 -10.30
CA THR A 1 21.03 11.44 -9.01
C THR A 1 19.68 12.10 -8.81
N ASN A 2 18.72 11.76 -9.66
CA ASN A 2 17.36 12.29 -9.66
C ASN A 2 16.38 11.11 -9.80
N HIS A 3 15.10 11.33 -9.52
CA HIS A 3 14.03 10.36 -9.76
C HIS A 3 13.32 10.63 -11.12
N GLU A 4 12.10 10.12 -11.31
CA GLU A 4 11.21 10.30 -12.48
C GLU A 4 11.46 9.38 -13.69
N THR A 5 12.36 8.42 -13.56
CA THR A 5 12.56 7.41 -14.60
C THR A 5 11.56 6.25 -14.44
N PRO A 6 11.23 5.52 -15.51
CA PRO A 6 10.34 4.36 -15.43
C PRO A 6 11.00 3.12 -14.81
N TYR A 7 12.28 3.20 -14.44
CA TYR A 7 13.05 2.07 -13.96
C TYR A 7 12.66 1.66 -12.54
N TRP A 8 12.96 0.40 -12.22
CA TRP A 8 12.60 -0.23 -10.94
C TRP A 8 13.02 0.59 -9.72
N TYR A 9 14.23 1.15 -9.73
CA TYR A 9 14.79 1.86 -8.58
C TYR A 9 14.02 3.15 -8.22
N ASP A 10 13.30 3.77 -9.18
CA ASP A 10 12.46 4.94 -8.93
C ASP A 10 11.02 4.57 -8.54
N ARG A 11 10.60 3.34 -8.85
CA ARG A 11 9.24 2.83 -8.60
C ARG A 11 9.13 2.00 -7.32
N HIS A 12 10.23 1.43 -6.86
CA HIS A 12 10.27 0.55 -5.70
C HIS A 12 10.39 1.37 -4.41
N VAL A 13 9.26 1.49 -3.71
CA VAL A 13 9.14 2.26 -2.46
C VAL A 13 8.63 1.36 -1.33
N PRO A 14 9.03 1.60 -0.08
CA PRO A 14 8.52 0.86 1.06
C PRO A 14 7.06 1.25 1.37
N LEU A 15 6.25 0.27 1.77
CA LEU A 15 4.89 0.45 2.25
C LEU A 15 4.80 -0.12 3.67
N ILE A 16 4.50 0.73 4.66
CA ILE A 16 4.54 0.34 6.08
C ILE A 16 3.22 0.74 6.75
N PHE A 17 2.56 -0.23 7.38
CA PHE A 17 1.46 0.00 8.32
C PHE A 17 1.98 -0.20 9.74
N TYR A 18 1.65 0.73 10.64
CA TYR A 18 2.08 0.68 12.03
C TYR A 18 1.03 1.33 12.93
N GLY A 19 0.69 0.67 14.03
CA GLY A 19 -0.28 1.17 14.99
C GLY A 19 -0.95 0.07 15.79
N ALA A 20 -1.92 0.45 16.62
CA ALA A 20 -2.73 -0.50 17.37
C ALA A 20 -3.55 -1.39 16.41
N GLY A 21 -3.52 -2.70 16.65
CA GLY A 21 -4.26 -3.67 15.83
C GLY A 21 -3.57 -4.08 14.52
N ILE A 22 -2.35 -3.61 14.25
CA ILE A 22 -1.52 -4.09 13.13
C ILE A 22 -0.63 -5.23 13.63
N GLU A 23 -0.76 -6.41 13.03
CA GLU A 23 0.12 -7.54 13.33
C GLU A 23 1.53 -7.30 12.77
N THR A 24 2.54 -7.73 13.51
CA THR A 24 3.93 -7.63 13.07
C THR A 24 4.21 -8.62 11.94
N GLY A 25 4.83 -8.16 10.86
CA GLY A 25 5.22 -9.02 9.76
C GLY A 25 5.95 -8.27 8.66
N VAL A 26 6.46 -9.05 7.70
CA VAL A 26 7.05 -8.56 6.45
C VAL A 26 6.50 -9.43 5.33
N SER A 27 6.25 -8.83 4.17
CA SER A 27 5.80 -9.53 2.97
C SER A 27 6.57 -9.00 1.77
N ASP A 28 7.09 -9.93 0.96
CA ASP A 28 7.71 -9.64 -0.35
C ASP A 28 6.68 -9.79 -1.49
N ALA A 29 5.39 -9.91 -1.16
CA ALA A 29 4.34 -10.03 -2.17
C ALA A 29 4.26 -8.74 -3.02
N PRO A 30 4.05 -8.85 -4.34
CA PRO A 30 3.87 -7.68 -5.19
C PRO A 30 2.63 -6.87 -4.77
N VAL A 31 2.85 -5.59 -4.47
CA VAL A 31 1.83 -4.59 -4.12
C VAL A 31 2.12 -3.27 -4.82
N TYR A 32 1.12 -2.40 -4.90
CA TYR A 32 1.23 -1.08 -5.52
C TYR A 32 0.88 0.01 -4.53
N THR A 33 1.42 1.22 -4.73
CA THR A 33 1.13 2.36 -3.84
C THR A 33 -0.36 2.71 -3.78
N VAL A 34 -1.12 2.42 -4.84
CA VAL A 34 -2.59 2.58 -4.88
C VAL A 34 -3.33 1.65 -3.93
N ASP A 35 -2.72 0.57 -3.46
CA ASP A 35 -3.29 -0.36 -2.48
C ASP A 35 -3.37 0.25 -1.07
N PHE A 36 -2.69 1.38 -0.83
CA PHE A 36 -2.65 2.03 0.48
C PHE A 36 -4.03 2.53 0.92
N ALA A 37 -4.75 3.22 0.04
CA ALA A 37 -6.05 3.81 0.34
C ALA A 37 -7.12 2.75 0.74
N PRO A 38 -7.38 1.69 -0.06
CA PRO A 38 -8.38 0.68 0.31
C PRO A 38 -7.97 -0.11 1.57
N THR A 39 -6.67 -0.33 1.80
CA THR A 39 -6.19 -1.00 3.02
C THR A 39 -6.39 -0.13 4.26
N LEU A 40 -6.04 1.16 4.19
CA LEU A 40 -6.24 2.09 5.30
C LEU A 40 -7.73 2.29 5.61
N ALA A 41 -8.58 2.41 4.58
CA ALA A 41 -10.03 2.52 4.77
C ALA A 41 -10.60 1.29 5.49
N ALA A 42 -10.18 0.08 5.10
CA ALA A 42 -10.57 -1.15 5.77
C ALA A 42 -10.12 -1.20 7.24
N LEU A 43 -8.87 -0.79 7.53
CA LEU A 43 -8.34 -0.69 8.89
C LEU A 43 -9.07 0.36 9.74
N ALA A 44 -9.50 1.46 9.12
CA ALA A 44 -10.25 2.53 9.78
C ALA A 44 -11.76 2.23 9.94
N GLY A 45 -12.27 1.13 9.37
CA GLY A 45 -13.69 0.80 9.37
C GLY A 45 -14.55 1.72 8.49
N ILE A 46 -13.95 2.33 7.47
CA ILE A 46 -14.62 3.24 6.53
C ILE A 46 -14.96 2.44 5.25
N PRO A 47 -16.14 2.65 4.63
CA PRO A 47 -16.46 2.03 3.35
C PRO A 47 -15.41 2.32 2.28
N VAL A 48 -14.98 1.27 1.57
CA VAL A 48 -14.03 1.37 0.46
C VAL A 48 -14.81 1.63 -0.84
N PRO A 49 -14.49 2.68 -1.60
CA PRO A 49 -15.06 2.90 -2.93
C PRO A 49 -14.75 1.72 -3.86
N ASP A 50 -15.68 1.39 -4.75
CA ASP A 50 -15.57 0.27 -5.70
C ASP A 50 -14.84 0.63 -7.01
N ASP A 51 -14.50 1.91 -7.20
CA ASP A 51 -13.84 2.46 -8.39
C ASP A 51 -12.33 2.72 -8.19
N LEU A 52 -11.73 2.20 -7.12
CA LEU A 52 -10.28 2.29 -6.89
C LEU A 52 -9.52 1.23 -7.70
N ASP A 53 -8.41 1.62 -8.32
CA ASP A 53 -7.47 0.68 -8.96
C ASP A 53 -6.81 -0.27 -7.96
N GLY A 54 -6.65 0.20 -6.71
CA GLY A 54 -5.97 -0.53 -5.64
C GLY A 54 -6.86 -1.57 -4.97
N ARG A 55 -6.24 -2.50 -4.27
CA ARG A 55 -6.91 -3.53 -3.47
C ARG A 55 -6.47 -3.51 -2.03
N ARG A 56 -7.29 -4.08 -1.14
CA ARG A 56 -6.90 -4.40 0.23
C ARG A 56 -5.82 -5.49 0.20
N ILE A 57 -4.68 -5.25 0.85
CA ILE A 57 -3.52 -6.17 0.86
C ILE A 57 -3.27 -6.86 2.21
N TYR A 58 -4.09 -6.58 3.21
CA TYR A 58 -4.09 -7.18 4.56
C TYR A 58 -5.46 -6.96 5.20
#